data_AF-A0A5S9ML93-F1
#
_entry.id   AF-A0A5S9ML93-F1
#
_cell.length_a   1.000
_cell.length_b   1.000
_cell.length_c   1.000
_cell.angle_alpha   90.00
_cell.angle_beta   90.00
_cell.angle_gamma   90.00
#
_symmetry.space_group_name_H-M   'P 1'
#
loop_
_entity.id
_entity.type
_entity.pdbx_description
1 polymer ?
#
loop_
_entity_poly.entity_id
_entity_poly.type
_entity_poly.pdbx_seq_one_letter_code
_entity_poly.pdbx_strand_id
1 'polypeptide(L)'
;MNFLLPPICYIDQYNEEQQLVKREEYNWQGILCRVQSFVPHSGALYLEELINDDGSIYMEIIYPGDAKKNPVRHINWYKKKQEFKHLQRRRILNNYGYPAFNHKMTV
;
A
#
# COMPACT_ATOMS: atom_id res chain seq x y z
N MET A 1 37.35 10.30 -3.54
CA MET A 1 36.07 10.14 -4.25
C MET A 1 35.02 9.80 -3.22
N ASN A 2 34.08 10.70 -2.93
CA ASN A 2 32.92 10.40 -2.09
C ASN A 2 31.87 9.77 -3.00
N PHE A 3 31.65 8.46 -2.87
CA PHE A 3 30.52 7.79 -3.51
C PHE A 3 29.26 8.16 -2.71
N LEU A 4 28.49 9.12 -3.22
CA LEU A 4 27.10 9.27 -2.76
C LEU A 4 26.38 8.00 -3.19
N LEU A 5 25.86 7.25 -2.22
CA LEU A 5 25.01 6.10 -2.50
C LEU A 5 23.83 6.57 -3.38
N PRO A 6 23.41 5.78 -4.37
CA PRO A 6 22.22 6.11 -5.15
C PRO A 6 21.01 6.23 -4.22
N PRO A 7 20.05 7.13 -4.49
CA PRO A 7 18.87 7.30 -3.66
C PRO A 7 18.09 5.98 -3.56
N ILE A 8 17.57 5.70 -2.36
CA ILE A 8 16.73 4.51 -2.13
C ILE A 8 15.45 4.69 -2.94
N CYS A 9 15.27 3.88 -3.98
CA CYS A 9 14.05 3.92 -4.81
C CYS A 9 12.88 3.20 -4.13
N TYR A 10 13.17 2.10 -3.42
CA TYR A 10 12.15 1.34 -2.71
C TYR A 10 12.73 0.48 -1.58
N ILE A 11 11.86 0.09 -0.65
CA ILE A 11 12.11 -0.90 0.39
C ILE A 11 11.05 -2.00 0.26
N ASP A 12 11.53 -3.24 0.12
CA ASP A 12 10.68 -4.43 0.12
C ASP A 12 10.65 -5.06 1.51
N GLN A 13 9.45 -5.45 1.95
CA GLN A 13 9.23 -6.20 3.17
C GLN A 13 8.75 -7.59 2.81
N TYR A 14 9.44 -8.59 3.36
CA TYR A 14 9.16 -10.00 3.15
C TYR A 14 8.64 -10.62 4.46
N ASN A 15 7.72 -11.57 4.37
CA ASN A 15 7.32 -12.38 5.53
C ASN A 15 8.36 -13.47 5.85
N GLU A 16 8.11 -14.26 6.90
CA GLU A 16 9.00 -15.36 7.33
C GLU A 16 9.22 -16.43 6.25
N GLU A 17 8.27 -16.57 5.32
CA GLU A 17 8.34 -17.47 4.16
C GLU A 17 9.02 -16.84 2.95
N GLN A 18 9.68 -15.69 3.11
CA GLN A 18 10.35 -14.93 2.06
C GLN A 18 9.43 -14.46 0.92
N GLN A 19 8.16 -14.24 1.20
CA GLN A 19 7.20 -13.71 0.23
C GLN A 19 7.08 -12.20 0.40
N LEU A 20 7.12 -11.47 -0.71
CA LEU A 20 6.89 -10.03 -0.72
C LEU A 20 5.49 -9.74 -0.21
N VAL A 21 5.38 -8.95 0.86
CA VAL A 21 4.09 -8.54 1.43
C VAL A 21 3.85 -7.04 1.29
N LYS A 22 4.92 -6.24 1.22
CA LYS A 22 4.83 -4.79 1.07
C LYS A 22 6.03 -4.21 0.31
N ARG A 23 5.77 -3.19 -0.51
CA ARG A 23 6.80 -2.32 -1.08
C ARG A 23 6.49 -0.87 -0.71
N GLU A 24 7.50 -0.16 -0.23
CA GLU A 24 7.49 1.29 -0.04
C GLU A 24 8.35 1.91 -1.13
N GLU A 25 7.81 2.82 -1.94
CA GLU A 25 8.56 3.55 -2.97
C GLU A 25 8.75 5.02 -2.57
N TYR A 26 9.94 5.55 -2.87
CA TYR A 26 10.32 6.91 -2.54
C TYR A 26 10.60 7.72 -3.80
N ASN A 27 10.26 9.00 -3.78
CA ASN A 27 10.58 9.91 -4.88
C ASN A 27 12.09 10.24 -4.90
N TRP A 28 12.52 11.03 -5.88
CA TRP A 28 13.93 11.42 -6.06
C TRP A 28 14.52 12.21 -4.88
N GLN A 29 13.69 12.74 -3.98
CA GLN A 29 14.09 13.43 -2.74
C GLN A 29 14.16 12.48 -1.53
N GLY A 30 13.81 11.20 -1.70
CA GLY A 30 13.74 10.23 -0.61
C GLY A 30 12.46 10.31 0.22
N ILE A 31 11.40 10.95 -0.29
CA ILE A 31 10.10 11.05 0.39
C ILE A 31 9.19 9.90 -0.07
N LEU A 32 8.56 9.21 0.89
CA LEU A 32 7.62 8.12 0.63
C LEU A 32 6.45 8.62 -0.22
N CYS A 33 6.23 8.03 -1.40
CA CYS A 33 5.19 8.46 -2.33
C CYS A 33 4.17 7.36 -2.67
N ARG A 34 4.52 6.09 -2.42
CA ARG A 34 3.66 4.95 -2.72
C ARG A 34 3.90 3.79 -1.77
N VAL A 35 2.82 3.15 -1.35
CA VAL A 35 2.86 1.87 -0.65
C VAL A 35 2.05 0.84 -1.43
N GLN A 36 2.63 -0.33 -1.67
CA GLN A 36 1.98 -1.45 -2.34
C GLN A 36 1.88 -2.62 -1.39
N SER A 37 0.75 -3.31 -1.37
CA SER A 37 0.53 -4.53 -0.58
C SER A 37 0.20 -5.71 -1.49
N PHE A 38 0.83 -6.84 -1.21
CA PHE A 38 0.80 -8.03 -2.05
C PHE A 38 0.17 -9.20 -1.32
N VAL A 39 -0.55 -10.03 -2.07
CA VAL A 39 -1.13 -11.27 -1.55
C VAL A 39 -0.01 -12.29 -1.38
N PRO A 40 0.18 -12.87 -0.17
CA PRO A 40 1.13 -13.95 0.06
C PRO A 40 0.92 -15.11 -0.93
N HIS A 41 1.99 -15.81 -1.26
CA HIS A 41 2.07 -16.89 -2.27
C HIS A 41 1.78 -16.51 -3.73
N SER A 42 0.73 -15.73 -4.01
CA SER A 42 0.40 -15.35 -5.40
C SER A 42 1.19 -14.14 -5.89
N GLY A 43 1.68 -13.29 -4.98
CA GLY A 43 2.37 -12.05 -5.31
C GLY A 43 1.47 -11.02 -5.98
N ALA A 44 0.15 -11.25 -6.00
CA ALA A 44 -0.78 -10.33 -6.63
C ALA A 44 -0.85 -9.02 -5.83
N LEU A 45 -0.64 -7.89 -6.51
CA LEU A 45 -0.92 -6.57 -5.93
C LEU A 45 -2.42 -6.49 -5.62
N TYR A 46 -2.79 -6.26 -4.36
CA TYR A 46 -4.19 -6.09 -3.97
C TYR A 46 -4.53 -4.68 -3.51
N LEU A 47 -3.52 -3.90 -3.13
CA LEU A 47 -3.70 -2.53 -2.68
C LEU A 47 -2.50 -1.67 -3.03
N GLU A 48 -2.79 -0.45 -3.45
CA GLU A 48 -1.82 0.60 -3.65
C GLU A 48 -2.31 1.90 -3.01
N GLU A 49 -1.45 2.54 -2.23
CA GLU A 49 -1.71 3.77 -1.52
C GLU A 49 -0.78 4.84 -2.07
N LEU A 50 -1.35 5.92 -2.64
CA LEU A 50 -0.60 7.07 -3.12
C LEU A 50 -0.57 8.15 -2.04
N ILE A 51 0.62 8.65 -1.76
CA ILE A 51 0.93 9.44 -0.57
C ILE A 51 1.41 10.84 -0.99
N ASN A 52 0.87 11.86 -0.32
CA ASN A 52 1.32 13.24 -0.45
C ASN A 52 2.61 13.46 0.35
N ASP A 53 3.32 14.55 0.07
CA ASP A 53 4.55 14.93 0.79
C ASP A 53 4.35 15.12 2.30
N ASP A 54 3.12 15.37 2.76
CA ASP A 54 2.76 15.46 4.19
C ASP A 54 2.49 14.10 4.86
N GLY A 55 2.69 13.00 4.13
CA GLY A 55 2.45 11.62 4.58
C GLY A 55 0.98 11.19 4.50
N SER A 56 0.06 12.04 4.05
CA SER A 56 -1.35 11.68 3.90
C SER A 56 -1.61 10.87 2.63
N ILE A 57 -2.36 9.77 2.76
CA ILE A 57 -2.81 8.98 1.61
C ILE A 57 -3.96 9.73 0.92
N TYR A 58 -3.74 10.18 -0.31
CA TYR A 58 -4.74 10.87 -1.13
C TYR A 58 -5.51 9.94 -2.06
N MET A 59 -4.98 8.77 -2.36
CA MET A 59 -5.65 7.76 -3.19
C MET A 59 -5.33 6.35 -2.72
N GLU A 60 -6.35 5.49 -2.69
CA GLU A 60 -6.20 4.05 -2.55
C GLU A 60 -6.71 3.38 -3.83
N ILE A 61 -5.95 2.46 -4.41
CA ILE A 61 -6.33 1.65 -5.56
C ILE A 61 -6.39 0.20 -5.09
N ILE A 62 -7.57 -0.40 -5.22
CA ILE A 62 -7.83 -1.75 -4.74
C ILE A 62 -8.01 -2.65 -5.95
N TYR A 63 -7.13 -3.62 -6.06
CA TYR A 63 -7.14 -4.57 -7.15
C TYR A 63 -7.96 -5.79 -6.74
N PRO A 64 -8.98 -6.17 -7.50
CA PRO A 64 -9.74 -7.38 -7.21
C PRO A 64 -8.88 -8.62 -7.48
N GLY A 65 -9.04 -9.66 -6.67
CA GLY A 65 -8.38 -10.96 -6.91
C GLY A 65 -8.86 -11.70 -8.16
N ASP A 66 -9.88 -11.16 -8.85
CA ASP A 66 -10.41 -11.67 -10.12
C ASP A 66 -9.96 -10.73 -11.26
N ALA A 67 -9.15 -11.25 -12.17
CA ALA A 67 -8.58 -10.51 -13.31
C ALA A 67 -9.64 -9.92 -14.26
N LYS A 68 -10.90 -10.38 -14.19
CA LYS A 68 -12.01 -9.83 -15.00
C LYS A 68 -12.64 -8.58 -14.40
N LYS A 69 -12.29 -8.21 -13.16
CA LYS A 69 -12.84 -7.04 -12.48
C LYS A 69 -11.85 -5.87 -12.55
N ASN A 70 -12.39 -4.66 -12.74
CA ASN A 70 -11.59 -3.45 -12.76
C ASN A 70 -11.13 -3.05 -11.34
N PRO A 71 -9.91 -2.52 -11.18
CA PRO A 71 -9.47 -1.92 -9.92
C PRO A 71 -10.37 -0.76 -9.51
N VAL A 72 -10.63 -0.65 -8.21
CA VAL A 72 -11.45 0.41 -7.64
C VAL A 72 -10.57 1.48 -7.04
N ARG A 73 -10.82 2.74 -7.39
CA ARG A 73 -10.08 3.89 -6.91
C ARG A 73 -10.90 4.65 -5.88
N HIS A 74 -10.36 4.78 -4.69
CA HIS A 74 -10.90 5.59 -3.62
C HIS A 74 -10.05 6.84 -3.51
N ILE A 75 -10.58 7.96 -4.02
CA ILE A 75 -9.91 9.26 -3.92
C ILE A 75 -10.27 9.84 -2.56
N ASN A 76 -9.28 9.90 -1.67
CA ASN A 76 -9.42 10.51 -0.36
C ASN A 76 -9.31 12.03 -0.51
N TRP A 77 -10.38 12.65 -0.99
CA TRP A 77 -10.47 14.08 -1.24
C TRP A 77 -10.96 14.85 -0.02
N TYR A 78 -10.33 14.72 1.17
CA TYR A 78 -10.79 15.47 2.33
C TYR A 78 -9.70 16.15 3.16
N LYS A 79 -9.86 17.48 3.23
CA LYS A 79 -9.35 18.41 4.25
C LYS A 79 -9.40 17.78 5.63
N LYS A 80 -8.23 17.65 6.25
CA LYS A 80 -7.97 17.92 7.68
C LYS A 80 -9.11 17.51 8.63
N LYS A 81 -9.37 16.22 8.80
CA LYS A 81 -9.99 15.69 10.04
C LYS A 81 -9.67 14.20 10.20
N GLN A 82 -8.93 13.92 11.26
CA GLN A 82 -8.31 12.65 11.63
C GLN A 82 -9.32 11.68 12.24
N GLU A 83 -10.32 11.19 11.50
CA GLU A 83 -11.18 10.12 12.01
C GLU A 83 -11.85 9.39 10.84
N PHE A 84 -11.85 8.05 10.86
CA PHE A 84 -12.53 7.11 9.92
C PHE A 84 -11.77 6.42 8.76
N LYS A 85 -10.47 6.11 8.84
CA LYS A 85 -9.84 5.22 7.82
C LYS A 85 -9.90 3.71 8.10
N HIS A 86 -9.71 3.25 9.35
CA HIS A 86 -9.54 1.81 9.62
C HIS A 86 -10.79 0.94 9.41
N LEU A 87 -11.99 1.43 9.76
CA LEU A 87 -13.24 0.65 9.64
C LEU A 87 -13.72 0.55 8.18
N GLN A 88 -13.50 1.58 7.35
CA GLN A 88 -13.89 1.53 5.94
C GLN A 88 -12.96 0.61 5.13
N ARG A 89 -11.64 0.70 5.32
CA ARG A 89 -10.66 -0.14 4.59
C ARG A 89 -10.90 -1.63 4.82
N ARG A 90 -11.19 -2.05 6.06
CA ARG A 90 -11.53 -3.45 6.38
C ARG A 90 -12.77 -3.93 5.62
N ARG A 91 -13.84 -3.13 5.62
CA ARG A 91 -15.09 -3.47 4.93
C ARG A 91 -14.88 -3.57 3.41
N ILE A 92 -14.08 -2.68 2.85
CA ILE A 92 -13.79 -2.67 1.42
C ILE A 92 -12.97 -3.91 1.04
N LEU A 93 -11.86 -4.20 1.72
CA LEU A 93 -11.05 -5.39 1.44
C LEU A 93 -11.85 -6.70 1.56
N ASN A 94 -12.71 -6.81 2.56
CA ASN A 94 -13.62 -7.97 2.70
C ASN A 94 -14.57 -8.11 1.50
N ASN A 95 -15.15 -7.00 1.01
CA ASN A 95 -16.04 -7.02 -0.16
C ASN A 95 -15.31 -7.42 -1.46
N TYR A 96 -14.00 -7.20 -1.55
CA TYR A 96 -13.18 -7.56 -2.71
C TYR A 96 -12.47 -8.91 -2.59
N GLY A 97 -12.84 -9.72 -1.58
CA GLY A 97 -12.38 -11.11 -1.47
C GLY A 97 -11.09 -11.28 -0.67
N TYR A 98 -10.73 -10.32 0.18
CA TYR A 98 -9.56 -10.38 1.06
C TYR A 98 -9.93 -10.45 2.56
N PRO A 99 -10.75 -11.44 3.00
CA PRO A 99 -11.31 -11.50 4.35
C PRO A 99 -10.30 -11.77 5.48
N ALA A 100 -9.05 -12.11 5.14
CA ALA A 100 -8.08 -12.69 6.06
C ALA A 100 -6.83 -11.84 6.35
N PHE A 101 -6.73 -10.60 5.87
CA PHE A 101 -5.62 -9.71 6.26
C PHE A 101 -5.86 -9.10 7.66
N ASN A 102 -6.06 -10.01 8.63
CA ASN A 102 -6.06 -9.77 10.07
C ASN A 102 -4.66 -10.09 10.62
N HIS A 103 -3.62 -9.44 10.11
CA HIS A 103 -2.41 -9.33 10.90
C HIS A 103 -2.27 -7.88 11.30
N LYS A 104 -2.30 -7.66 12.61
CA LYS A 104 -1.68 -6.49 13.23
C LYS A 104 -0.37 -6.27 12.47
N MET A 105 -0.29 -5.16 11.71
CA MET A 105 1.00 -4.57 11.38
C MET A 105 1.58 -4.13 12.73
N THR A 106 2.17 -5.09 13.43
CA THR A 106 2.98 -4.82 14.61
C THR A 106 4.27 -4.31 14.02
N VAL A 107 4.47 -3.00 14.14
CA VAL A 107 5.75 -2.33 13.90
C VAL A 107 6.80 -2.92 14.84
#